data_AF-A0A1J8PQY6-F1
#
_entry.id   AF-A0A1J8PQY6-F1
#
_cell.length_a   1.000
_cell.length_b   1.000
_cell.length_c   1.000
_cell.angle_alpha   90.00
_cell.angle_beta   90.00
_cell.angle_gamma   90.00
#
_symmetry.space_group_name_H-M   'P 1'
#
loop_
_entity.id
_entity.type
_entity.pdbx_description
1 polymer ?
#
loop_
_entity_poly.entity_id
_entity_poly.type
_entity_poly.pdbx_seq_one_letter_code
_entity_poly.pdbx_strand_id
1 'polypeptide(L)'
;MDIRQLLVSLDAYDLTFPDLTAFVRLACMAKPFIHQCMTDIRHPPTHPPEVVVLLLAGALGQDPPTILACWVAFCQVIWTHGTVLPTDQEIEAFNRHGLVRGIGYHDLYPPTRPLYATRWFSSSPFGINILSTYYHNYRTHNADSTRMYYAGVPSIIQAARHFYIEAALLELFAAMKVFGWMSSMNCACVYNYALAQ
;
A
#
# COMPACT_ATOMS: atom_id res chain seq x y z
N MET A 1 -9.51 29.30 -1.16
CA MET A 1 -9.77 29.49 -2.59
C MET A 1 -11.20 29.07 -2.86
N ASP A 2 -11.95 29.85 -3.62
CA ASP A 2 -13.37 29.59 -3.92
C ASP A 2 -13.50 28.47 -4.97
N ILE A 3 -14.32 27.45 -4.71
CA ILE A 3 -14.53 26.28 -5.59
C ILE A 3 -14.94 26.73 -7.00
N ARG A 4 -15.66 27.86 -7.11
CA ARG A 4 -16.10 28.41 -8.40
C ARG A 4 -14.94 28.84 -9.30
N GLN A 5 -13.86 29.38 -8.73
CA GLN A 5 -12.69 29.80 -9.51
C GLN A 5 -11.89 28.61 -10.04
N LEU A 6 -11.84 27.51 -9.26
CA LEU A 6 -11.20 26.27 -9.67
C LEU A 6 -11.98 25.59 -10.80
N LEU A 7 -13.32 25.56 -10.71
CA LEU A 7 -14.17 25.00 -11.76
C LEU A 7 -14.03 25.77 -13.09
N VAL A 8 -13.97 27.10 -13.05
CA VAL A 8 -13.73 27.91 -14.27
C VAL A 8 -12.37 27.61 -14.91
N SER A 9 -11.34 27.31 -14.12
CA SER A 9 -10.03 26.91 -14.66
C SER A 9 -10.01 25.49 -15.25
N LEU A 10 -10.92 24.63 -14.79
CA LEU A 10 -11.06 23.24 -15.25
C LEU A 10 -12.01 23.10 -16.44
N ASP A 11 -12.96 24.02 -16.62
CA ASP A 11 -13.84 24.10 -17.82
C ASP A 11 -13.04 24.27 -19.12
N ALA A 12 -11.79 24.75 -19.04
CA ALA A 12 -10.88 24.83 -20.19
C ALA A 12 -10.43 23.47 -20.75
N TYR A 13 -10.69 22.37 -20.03
CA TYR A 13 -10.18 21.02 -20.32
C TYR A 13 -11.28 20.00 -20.66
N ASP A 14 -12.51 20.45 -20.97
CA ASP A 14 -13.66 19.60 -21.34
C ASP A 14 -13.94 18.42 -20.35
N LEU A 15 -13.59 18.61 -19.07
CA LEU A 15 -13.75 17.59 -18.04
C LEU A 15 -15.21 17.47 -17.59
N THR A 16 -15.76 16.26 -17.63
CA THR A 16 -17.10 16.00 -17.11
C THR A 16 -17.09 15.71 -15.60
N PHE A 17 -18.23 15.87 -14.93
CA PHE A 17 -18.35 15.53 -13.51
C PHE A 17 -17.99 14.05 -13.18
N PRO A 18 -18.37 13.06 -14.02
CA PRO A 18 -17.85 11.69 -13.89
C PRO A 18 -16.32 11.60 -13.91
N ASP A 19 -15.64 12.35 -14.79
CA ASP A 19 -14.18 12.33 -14.90
C ASP A 19 -13.52 12.90 -13.64
N LEU A 20 -14.07 13.99 -13.09
CA LEU A 20 -13.61 14.57 -11.83
C LEU A 20 -13.81 13.60 -10.65
N THR A 21 -14.93 12.89 -10.63
CA THR A 21 -15.22 11.89 -9.60
C THR A 21 -14.26 10.70 -9.71
N ALA A 22 -14.01 10.22 -10.94
CA ALA A 22 -13.05 9.16 -11.22
C ALA A 22 -11.63 9.58 -10.83
N PHE A 23 -11.24 10.83 -11.13
CA PHE A 23 -9.95 11.40 -10.72
C PHE A 23 -9.76 11.36 -9.21
N VAL A 24 -10.72 11.87 -8.44
CA VAL A 24 -10.62 11.88 -6.97
C VAL A 24 -10.52 10.46 -6.43
N ARG A 25 -11.32 9.52 -6.95
CA ARG A 25 -11.31 8.12 -6.49
C ARG A 25 -9.99 7.42 -6.81
N LEU A 26 -9.48 7.53 -8.03
CA LEU A 26 -8.19 6.95 -8.42
C LEU A 26 -7.02 7.60 -7.68
N ALA A 27 -7.07 8.91 -7.45
CA ALA A 27 -6.05 9.61 -6.67
C ALA A 27 -6.06 9.18 -5.19
N CYS A 28 -7.25 8.93 -4.61
CA CYS A 28 -7.37 8.32 -3.28
C CYS A 28 -6.78 6.90 -3.25
N MET A 29 -6.94 6.10 -4.32
CA MET A 29 -6.30 4.79 -4.43
C MET A 29 -4.77 4.89 -4.52
N ALA A 30 -4.24 5.95 -5.15
CA ALA A 30 -2.79 6.21 -5.24
C ALA A 30 -2.19 6.82 -3.96
N LYS A 31 -3.00 7.39 -3.07
CA LYS A 31 -2.55 8.06 -1.84
C LYS A 31 -1.59 7.24 -0.97
N PRO A 32 -1.80 5.92 -0.74
CA PRO A 32 -0.84 5.11 0.02
C PRO A 32 0.55 5.05 -0.61
N PHE A 33 0.64 5.02 -1.95
CA PHE A 33 1.91 5.09 -2.65
C PHE A 33 2.57 6.47 -2.48
N ILE A 34 1.78 7.55 -2.61
CA ILE A 34 2.28 8.91 -2.38
C ILE A 34 2.85 9.05 -0.97
N HIS A 35 2.18 8.49 0.06
CA HIS A 35 2.70 8.47 1.43
C HIS A 35 4.05 7.74 1.55
N GLN A 36 4.29 6.68 0.77
CA GLN A 36 5.58 5.98 0.78
C GLN A 36 6.70 6.79 0.13
N CYS A 37 6.36 7.66 -0.82
CA CYS A 37 7.31 8.56 -1.47
C CYS A 37 7.59 9.85 -0.67
N MET A 38 6.92 10.08 0.46
CA MET A 38 6.97 11.32 1.20
C MET A 38 7.43 11.14 2.65
N THR A 39 8.13 12.15 3.17
CA THR A 39 8.55 12.21 4.58
C THR A 39 7.49 12.83 5.48
N ASP A 40 6.78 13.87 5.03
CA ASP A 40 5.64 14.46 5.73
C ASP A 40 4.32 14.01 5.11
N ILE A 41 3.57 13.18 5.82
CA ILE A 41 2.26 12.67 5.39
C ILE A 41 1.09 13.59 5.81
N ARG A 42 1.34 14.64 6.60
CA ARG A 42 0.26 15.47 7.17
C ARG A 42 -0.36 16.42 6.15
N HIS A 43 0.38 16.76 5.10
CA HIS A 43 -0.05 17.71 4.08
C HIS A 43 0.09 17.09 2.69
N PRO A 44 -0.81 17.40 1.75
CA PRO A 44 -0.67 16.93 0.39
C PRO A 44 0.57 17.56 -0.26
N PRO A 45 1.28 16.81 -1.12
CA PRO A 45 2.39 17.37 -1.86
C PRO A 45 1.90 18.43 -2.84
N THR A 46 2.70 19.49 -3.02
CA THR A 46 2.47 20.51 -4.04
C THR A 46 2.43 19.90 -5.43
N HIS A 47 3.30 18.91 -5.67
CA HIS A 47 3.34 18.14 -6.91
C HIS A 47 3.36 16.65 -6.59
N PRO A 48 2.39 15.86 -7.09
CA PRO A 48 2.38 14.43 -6.87
C PRO A 48 3.56 13.78 -7.65
N PRO A 49 4.02 12.58 -7.25
CA PRO A 49 5.04 11.86 -7.97
C PRO A 49 4.66 11.69 -9.45
N GLU A 50 5.63 11.87 -10.36
CA GLU A 50 5.40 11.79 -11.81
C GLU A 50 4.72 10.47 -12.22
N VAL A 51 5.08 9.38 -11.55
CA VAL A 51 4.49 8.05 -11.77
C VAL A 51 2.98 8.05 -11.54
N VAL A 52 2.50 8.78 -10.53
CA VAL A 52 1.07 8.93 -10.22
C VAL A 52 0.37 9.81 -11.26
N VAL A 53 1.01 10.90 -11.69
CA VAL A 53 0.46 11.77 -12.76
C VAL A 53 0.23 10.96 -14.03
N LEU A 54 1.23 10.18 -14.45
CA LEU A 54 1.16 9.38 -15.67
C LEU A 54 0.17 8.20 -15.56
N LEU A 55 -0.01 7.66 -14.35
CA LEU A 55 -1.05 6.66 -14.07
C LEU A 55 -2.44 7.26 -14.26
N LEU A 56 -2.71 8.39 -13.60
CA LEU A 56 -4.02 9.06 -13.65
C LEU A 56 -4.34 9.55 -15.07
N ALA A 57 -3.35 10.12 -15.76
CA ALA A 57 -3.46 10.52 -17.16
C ALA A 57 -3.86 9.33 -18.06
N GLY A 58 -3.18 8.20 -17.90
CA GLY A 58 -3.50 6.98 -18.65
C GLY A 58 -4.88 6.41 -18.33
N ALA A 59 -5.23 6.36 -17.03
CA ALA A 59 -6.49 5.77 -16.57
C ALA A 59 -7.72 6.61 -16.96
N LEU A 60 -7.59 7.94 -17.02
CA LEU A 60 -8.67 8.86 -17.39
C LEU A 60 -8.65 9.26 -18.87
N GLY A 61 -7.60 8.89 -19.61
CA GLY A 61 -7.40 9.31 -21.00
C GLY A 61 -7.15 10.81 -21.16
N GLN A 62 -6.65 11.47 -20.12
CA GLN A 62 -6.40 12.91 -20.08
C GLN A 62 -4.89 13.22 -20.18
N ASP A 63 -4.55 14.44 -20.56
CA ASP A 63 -3.15 14.87 -20.61
C ASP A 63 -2.58 15.17 -19.21
N PRO A 64 -1.26 14.99 -18.99
CA PRO A 64 -0.63 15.27 -17.69
C PRO A 64 -0.85 16.70 -17.15
N PRO A 65 -0.84 17.77 -17.96
CA PRO A 65 -1.21 19.12 -17.51
C PRO A 65 -2.61 19.20 -16.91
N THR A 66 -3.61 18.57 -17.53
CA THR A 66 -4.98 18.48 -17.00
C THR A 66 -5.02 17.76 -15.65
N ILE A 67 -4.31 16.64 -15.52
CA ILE A 67 -4.19 15.91 -14.25
C ILE A 67 -3.54 16.75 -13.15
N LEU A 68 -2.52 17.55 -13.48
CA LEU A 68 -1.89 18.47 -12.53
C LEU A 68 -2.83 19.60 -12.11
N ALA A 69 -3.63 20.15 -13.03
CA ALA A 69 -4.65 21.13 -12.72
C ALA A 69 -5.72 20.54 -11.77
N CYS A 70 -6.20 19.32 -12.06
CA CYS A 70 -7.10 18.58 -11.18
C CYS A 70 -6.46 18.33 -9.80
N TRP A 71 -5.17 17.98 -9.75
CA TRP A 71 -4.47 17.79 -8.48
C TRP A 71 -4.46 19.08 -7.65
N VAL A 72 -4.10 20.21 -8.24
CA VAL A 72 -4.10 21.50 -7.54
C VAL A 72 -5.49 21.84 -6.99
N ALA A 73 -6.55 21.54 -7.74
CA ALA A 73 -7.92 21.79 -7.31
C ALA A 73 -8.40 20.85 -6.19
N PHE A 74 -8.05 19.56 -6.24
CA PHE A 74 -8.65 18.54 -5.38
C PHE A 74 -7.68 17.90 -4.37
N CYS A 75 -6.40 18.28 -4.32
CA CYS A 75 -5.41 17.63 -3.45
C CYS A 75 -5.83 17.66 -1.98
N GLN A 76 -6.40 18.76 -1.50
CA GLN A 76 -6.90 18.88 -0.12
C GLN A 76 -8.09 17.95 0.14
N VAL A 77 -8.97 17.79 -0.85
CA VAL A 77 -10.11 16.86 -0.76
C VAL A 77 -9.59 15.43 -0.70
N ILE A 78 -8.66 15.04 -1.58
CA ILE A 78 -8.02 13.73 -1.58
C ILE A 78 -7.29 13.45 -0.24
N TRP A 79 -6.64 14.47 0.32
CA TRP A 79 -5.89 14.33 1.57
C TRP A 79 -6.78 14.18 2.81
N THR A 80 -7.93 14.84 2.83
CA THR A 80 -8.92 14.73 3.91
C THR A 80 -9.84 13.52 3.77
N HIS A 81 -10.03 13.03 2.55
CA HIS A 81 -10.87 11.87 2.27
C HIS A 81 -10.25 10.58 2.84
N GLY A 82 -11.11 9.75 3.45
CA GLY A 82 -10.74 8.44 3.98
C GLY A 82 -10.52 7.39 2.87
N THR A 83 -10.27 6.15 3.29
CA THR A 83 -10.09 5.01 2.39
C THR A 83 -11.31 4.84 1.47
N VAL A 84 -11.09 4.91 0.17
CA VAL A 84 -12.10 4.61 -0.83
C VAL A 84 -12.20 3.09 -0.97
N LEU A 85 -13.42 2.55 -1.00
CA LEU A 85 -13.67 1.18 -1.44
C LEU A 85 -13.81 1.23 -2.98
N PRO A 86 -12.81 0.74 -3.74
CA PRO A 86 -12.89 0.75 -5.19
C PRO A 86 -13.64 -0.47 -5.69
N THR A 87 -14.26 -0.29 -6.84
CA THR A 87 -14.91 -1.35 -7.61
C THR A 87 -13.88 -2.15 -8.41
N ASP A 88 -14.22 -3.36 -8.82
CA ASP A 88 -13.32 -4.21 -9.62
C ASP A 88 -12.88 -3.52 -10.93
N GLN A 89 -13.76 -2.74 -11.56
CA GLN A 89 -13.46 -1.99 -12.77
C GLN A 89 -12.41 -0.90 -12.54
N GLU A 90 -12.49 -0.20 -11.41
CA GLU A 90 -11.51 0.82 -11.03
C GLU A 90 -10.16 0.20 -10.69
N ILE A 91 -10.16 -0.95 -10.02
CA ILE A 91 -8.95 -1.73 -9.73
C ILE A 91 -8.29 -2.17 -11.04
N GLU A 92 -9.07 -2.68 -11.99
CA GLU A 92 -8.56 -3.09 -13.29
C GLU A 92 -7.97 -1.91 -14.07
N ALA A 93 -8.69 -0.79 -14.15
CA ALA A 93 -8.21 0.43 -14.82
C ALA A 93 -6.93 0.97 -14.17
N PHE A 94 -6.90 1.02 -12.83
CA PHE A 94 -5.72 1.43 -12.07
C PHE A 94 -4.53 0.51 -12.36
N ASN A 95 -4.72 -0.81 -12.28
CA ASN A 95 -3.65 -1.79 -12.49
C ASN A 95 -3.16 -1.82 -13.94
N ARG A 96 -4.03 -1.61 -14.93
CA ARG A 96 -3.66 -1.57 -16.35
C ARG A 96 -2.59 -0.52 -16.63
N HIS A 97 -2.69 0.65 -16.00
CA HIS A 97 -1.73 1.75 -16.17
C HIS A 97 -0.67 1.81 -15.07
N GLY A 98 -0.98 1.29 -13.88
CA GLY A 98 -0.10 1.32 -12.72
C GLY A 98 0.93 0.19 -12.68
N LEU A 99 0.59 -1.03 -13.11
CA LEU A 99 1.52 -2.17 -13.04
C LEU A 99 2.75 -1.99 -13.93
N VAL A 100 2.57 -1.46 -15.14
CA VAL A 100 3.68 -1.11 -16.04
C VAL A 100 4.59 -0.02 -15.46
N ARG A 101 4.10 0.67 -14.43
CA ARG A 101 4.76 1.74 -13.69
C ARG A 101 5.07 1.35 -12.24
N GLY A 102 5.04 0.07 -11.89
CA GLY A 102 5.39 -0.41 -10.55
C GLY A 102 4.45 0.04 -9.42
N ILE A 103 3.22 0.43 -9.72
CA ILE A 103 2.19 0.81 -8.74
C ILE A 103 0.95 -0.07 -8.96
N GLY A 104 0.79 -1.14 -8.19
CA GLY A 104 -0.43 -1.96 -8.17
C GLY A 104 -1.35 -1.59 -7.01
N TYR A 105 -2.67 -1.64 -7.23
CA TYR A 105 -3.64 -1.41 -6.15
C TYR A 105 -3.49 -2.44 -5.00
N HIS A 106 -3.31 -3.71 -5.35
CA HIS A 106 -3.10 -4.79 -4.37
C HIS A 106 -1.67 -4.89 -3.84
N ASP A 107 -0.72 -4.14 -4.40
CA ASP A 107 0.63 -4.02 -3.82
C ASP A 107 0.62 -3.09 -2.61
N LEU A 108 -0.42 -2.27 -2.47
CA LEU A 108 -0.50 -1.19 -1.49
C LEU A 108 -1.46 -1.47 -0.31
N TYR A 109 -2.49 -2.34 -0.44
CA TYR A 109 -3.47 -2.65 0.62
C TYR A 109 -4.35 -3.90 0.35
N PRO A 110 -4.74 -4.73 1.36
CA PRO A 110 -3.96 -5.24 2.51
C PRO A 110 -3.05 -6.42 2.09
N PRO A 111 -2.04 -6.77 2.91
CA PRO A 111 -1.00 -7.75 2.58
C PRO A 111 -1.52 -9.18 2.79
N THR A 112 -2.56 -9.58 2.08
CA THR A 112 -3.07 -10.96 2.13
C THR A 112 -2.57 -11.82 0.98
N ARG A 113 -1.84 -11.24 0.01
CA ARG A 113 -1.06 -12.04 -0.93
C ARG A 113 0.38 -12.14 -0.47
N PRO A 114 0.88 -13.33 -0.08
CA PRO A 114 2.31 -13.59 -0.15
C PRO A 114 2.73 -13.42 -1.62
N LEU A 115 3.23 -12.24 -1.97
CA LEU A 115 3.67 -11.92 -3.33
C LEU A 115 4.88 -12.80 -3.67
N TYR A 116 4.64 -13.83 -4.48
CA TYR A 116 5.62 -14.37 -5.42
C TYR A 116 5.84 -13.35 -6.55
N ALA A 117 6.36 -12.16 -6.24
CA ALA A 117 6.72 -11.15 -7.22
C ALA A 117 8.20 -11.23 -7.63
N THR A 118 8.80 -12.42 -7.60
CA THR A 118 10.23 -12.61 -7.95
C THR A 118 10.48 -13.07 -9.39
N ARG A 119 9.55 -12.88 -10.35
CA ARG A 119 9.89 -13.26 -11.74
C ARG A 119 9.38 -12.43 -12.91
N TRP A 120 8.41 -11.53 -12.75
CA TRP A 120 7.85 -10.82 -13.92
C TRP A 120 8.40 -9.40 -14.15
N PHE A 121 9.23 -8.87 -13.26
CA PHE A 121 9.79 -7.50 -13.36
C PHE A 121 11.24 -7.43 -13.88
N SER A 122 11.76 -8.46 -14.55
CA SER A 122 13.14 -8.43 -15.07
C SER A 122 13.30 -7.82 -16.48
N SER A 123 12.22 -7.41 -17.14
CA SER A 123 12.27 -6.97 -18.54
C SER A 123 11.58 -5.63 -18.83
N SER A 124 11.23 -4.83 -17.81
CA SER A 124 10.82 -3.43 -18.04
C SER A 124 12.06 -2.52 -18.05
N PRO A 125 12.29 -1.72 -19.13
CA PRO A 125 13.35 -0.72 -19.16
C PRO A 125 13.09 0.47 -18.23
N PHE A 126 11.86 0.59 -17.71
CA PHE A 126 11.50 1.58 -16.71
C PHE A 126 11.68 0.98 -15.32
N GLY A 127 12.94 0.95 -14.91
CA GLY A 127 13.38 0.44 -13.61
C GLY A 127 12.81 1.25 -12.46
N ILE A 128 11.62 0.87 -11.99
CA ILE A 128 11.28 1.06 -10.58
C ILE A 128 11.82 -0.17 -9.89
N ASN A 129 13.05 -0.04 -9.43
CA ASN A 129 13.71 -0.97 -8.56
C ASN A 129 12.91 -0.93 -7.25
N ILE A 130 11.84 -1.73 -7.14
CA ILE A 130 11.16 -1.94 -5.86
C ILE A 130 12.11 -2.81 -5.04
N LEU A 131 13.11 -2.15 -4.47
CA LEU A 131 14.17 -2.74 -3.66
C LEU A 131 13.61 -3.20 -2.31
N SER A 132 12.31 -3.41 -2.14
CA SER A 132 11.73 -3.84 -0.87
C SER A 132 10.88 -5.08 -1.05
N THR A 133 11.23 -6.15 -0.32
CA THR A 133 10.37 -7.34 -0.19
C THR A 133 9.64 -7.26 1.13
N TYR A 134 8.32 -7.44 1.08
CA TYR A 134 7.45 -7.31 2.24
C TYR A 134 7.10 -8.69 2.79
N TYR A 135 7.26 -8.83 4.11
CA TYR A 135 6.84 -9.98 4.90
C TYR A 135 5.79 -9.53 5.92
N HIS A 136 5.18 -10.49 6.61
CA HIS A 136 4.10 -10.19 7.55
C HIS A 136 4.55 -9.29 8.71
N ASN A 137 5.76 -9.50 9.23
CA ASN A 137 6.24 -8.76 10.41
C ASN A 137 7.30 -7.69 10.08
N TYR A 138 7.86 -7.72 8.87
CA TYR A 138 8.99 -6.86 8.49
C TYR A 138 9.05 -6.64 6.98
N ARG A 139 9.81 -5.64 6.56
CA ARG A 139 10.23 -5.45 5.17
C ARG A 139 11.76 -5.55 5.07
N THR A 140 12.26 -6.11 3.98
CA THR A 140 13.70 -6.13 3.66
C THR A 140 14.00 -5.13 2.57
N HIS A 141 14.94 -4.21 2.81
CA HIS A 141 15.49 -3.35 1.78
C HIS A 141 16.63 -4.09 1.06
N ASN A 142 16.41 -4.49 -0.20
CA ASN A 142 17.33 -5.22 -1.07
C ASN A 142 18.64 -4.47 -1.34
N ALA A 143 18.65 -3.14 -1.25
CA ALA A 143 19.88 -2.36 -1.45
C ALA A 143 20.88 -2.56 -0.31
N ASP A 144 20.38 -2.57 0.93
CA ASP A 144 21.22 -2.59 2.13
C ASP A 144 21.14 -3.93 2.87
N SER A 145 20.32 -4.86 2.38
CA SER A 145 19.93 -6.10 3.07
C SER A 145 19.41 -5.88 4.50
N THR A 146 18.91 -4.68 4.81
CA THR A 146 18.43 -4.32 6.15
C THR A 146 16.99 -4.79 6.33
N ARG A 147 16.68 -5.32 7.52
CA ARG A 147 15.32 -5.70 7.93
C ARG A 147 14.75 -4.60 8.82
N MET A 148 13.61 -4.06 8.42
CA MET A 148 12.83 -3.12 9.25
C MET A 148 11.54 -3.80 9.71
N TYR A 149 11.40 -3.97 11.02
CA TYR A 149 10.17 -4.45 11.64
C TYR A 149 9.13 -3.32 11.72
N TYR A 150 7.85 -3.67 11.55
CA TYR A 150 6.78 -2.70 11.76
C TYR A 150 6.68 -2.31 13.24
N ALA A 151 6.11 -1.14 13.53
CA ALA A 151 5.96 -0.67 14.89
C ALA A 151 4.95 -1.56 15.66
N GLY A 152 5.32 -1.97 16.86
CA GLY A 152 4.50 -2.83 17.72
C GLY A 152 4.72 -4.34 17.49
N VAL A 153 4.06 -5.15 18.32
CA VAL A 153 4.06 -6.62 18.17
C VAL A 153 2.76 -7.03 17.49
N PRO A 154 2.79 -7.62 16.28
CA PRO A 154 1.59 -8.04 15.59
C PRO A 154 0.95 -9.25 16.30
N SER A 155 -0.36 -9.42 16.16
CA SER A 155 -1.09 -10.55 16.76
C SER A 155 -0.66 -11.91 16.19
N ILE A 156 -0.16 -11.94 14.96
CA ILE A 156 0.39 -13.12 14.29
C ILE A 156 1.80 -12.79 13.84
N ILE A 157 2.74 -13.68 14.12
CA ILE A 157 4.15 -13.55 13.82
C ILE A 157 4.54 -14.65 12.83
N GLN A 158 4.96 -14.25 11.63
CA GLN A 158 5.62 -15.14 10.69
C GLN A 158 7.02 -15.55 11.18
N ALA A 159 7.15 -16.78 11.67
CA ALA A 159 8.42 -17.33 12.16
C ALA A 159 9.31 -17.87 11.02
N ALA A 160 8.70 -18.41 9.97
CA ALA A 160 9.39 -18.88 8.76
C ALA A 160 8.48 -18.70 7.52
N ARG A 161 9.00 -19.01 6.32
CA ARG A 161 8.33 -18.72 5.04
C ARG A 161 6.87 -19.21 4.98
N HIS A 162 6.60 -20.36 5.58
CA HIS A 162 5.27 -20.99 5.61
C HIS A 162 4.76 -21.28 7.02
N PHE A 163 5.34 -20.64 8.05
CA PHE A 163 4.97 -20.88 9.44
C PHE A 163 4.65 -19.58 10.15
N TYR A 164 3.46 -19.53 10.74
CA TYR A 164 2.91 -18.40 11.47
C TYR A 164 2.55 -18.85 12.88
N ILE A 165 2.78 -17.98 13.87
CA ILE A 165 2.54 -18.26 15.28
C ILE A 165 1.82 -17.05 15.88
N GLU A 166 0.77 -17.27 16.64
CA GLU A 166 0.08 -16.20 17.35
C GLU A 166 0.95 -15.63 18.48
N ALA A 167 0.91 -14.32 18.68
CA ALA A 167 1.64 -13.66 19.77
C ALA A 167 1.19 -14.18 21.13
N ALA A 168 -0.10 -14.42 21.33
CA ALA A 168 -0.64 -14.99 22.57
C ALA A 168 -0.06 -16.38 22.88
N LEU A 169 0.18 -17.21 21.85
CA LEU A 169 0.82 -18.51 22.01
C LEU A 169 2.29 -18.38 22.41
N LEU A 170 3.01 -17.41 21.85
CA LEU A 170 4.38 -17.10 22.25
C LEU A 170 4.46 -16.60 23.70
N GLU A 171 3.53 -15.74 24.12
CA GLU A 171 3.43 -15.27 25.50
C GLU A 171 3.15 -16.42 26.47
N LEU A 172 2.25 -17.35 26.09
CA LEU A 172 2.02 -18.57 26.87
C LEU A 172 3.31 -19.39 27.00
N PHE A 173 4.04 -19.61 25.90
CA PHE A 173 5.32 -20.32 25.94
C PHE A 173 6.36 -19.60 26.78
N ALA A 174 6.42 -18.26 26.71
CA ALA A 174 7.32 -17.46 27.52
C ALA A 174 6.98 -17.60 29.02
N ALA A 175 5.71 -17.48 29.40
CA ALA A 175 5.24 -17.66 30.77
C ALA A 175 5.52 -19.08 31.29
N MET A 176 5.24 -20.10 30.48
CA MET A 176 5.53 -21.51 30.81
C MET A 176 7.02 -21.78 31.03
N LYS A 177 7.89 -21.12 30.26
CA LYS A 177 9.34 -21.21 30.44
C LYS A 177 9.83 -20.46 31.68
N VAL A 178 9.35 -19.23 31.89
CA VAL A 178 9.79 -18.36 32.99
C VAL A 178 9.29 -18.89 34.35
N PHE A 179 8.02 -19.23 34.46
CA PHE A 179 7.41 -19.62 35.73
C PHE A 179 7.34 -21.13 35.92
N GLY A 180 7.12 -21.88 34.84
CA GLY A 180 7.04 -23.34 34.89
C GLY A 180 8.37 -24.06 34.70
N TRP A 181 9.44 -23.33 34.38
CA TRP A 181 10.77 -23.90 34.09
C TRP A 181 10.71 -25.00 33.02
N MET A 182 9.73 -24.90 32.12
CA MET A 182 9.46 -25.92 31.13
C MET A 182 10.37 -25.75 29.92
N SER A 183 10.79 -26.87 29.32
CA SER A 183 11.45 -26.86 28.02
C SER A 183 10.46 -26.46 26.91
N SER A 184 10.97 -25.99 25.76
CA SER A 184 10.13 -25.72 24.58
C SER A 184 9.33 -26.94 24.13
N MET A 185 9.88 -28.14 24.30
CA MET A 185 9.23 -29.39 23.90
C MET A 185 8.08 -29.73 24.85
N ASN A 186 8.26 -29.55 26.16
CA ASN A 186 7.17 -29.72 27.12
C ASN A 186 6.05 -28.70 26.89
N CYS A 187 6.40 -27.44 26.59
CA CYS A 187 5.42 -26.41 26.20
C CYS A 187 4.59 -26.83 24.98
N ALA A 188 5.24 -27.38 23.95
CA ALA A 188 4.57 -27.88 22.76
C ALA A 188 3.65 -29.08 23.06
N CYS A 189 4.07 -30.02 23.91
CA CYS A 189 3.23 -31.12 24.35
C CYS A 189 1.97 -30.62 25.08
N VAL A 190 2.12 -29.66 25.99
CA VAL A 190 0.98 -29.05 26.71
C VAL A 190 0.02 -28.37 25.74
N TYR A 191 0.54 -27.58 24.80
CA TYR A 191 -0.28 -26.94 23.78
C TYR A 191 -1.06 -27.96 22.94
N ASN A 192 -0.38 -28.98 22.40
CA ASN A 192 -0.99 -30.02 21.58
C ASN A 192 -2.05 -30.82 22.34
N TYR A 193 -1.83 -31.08 23.63
CA TYR A 193 -2.75 -31.87 24.44
C TYR A 193 -3.98 -31.07 24.90
N ALA A 194 -3.78 -29.83 25.35
CA ALA A 194 -4.81 -29.07 26.06
C ALA A 194 -5.49 -27.97 25.23
N LEU A 195 -4.81 -27.40 24.21
CA LEU A 195 -5.26 -26.19 23.52
C LEU A 195 -5.48 -26.38 22.02
N ALA A 196 -4.83 -27.35 21.39
CA ALA A 196 -4.90 -27.57 19.95
C ALA A 196 -6.10 -28.43 19.48
N GLN A 197 -7.05 -28.75 20.37
CA GLN A 197 -8.23 -29.57 20.06
C GLN A 197 -9.30 -28.80 19.28
#